data_AF-A0A7S2UFK4-F1
#
_entry.id   AF-A0A7S2UFK4-F1
#
_cell.length_a   1.000
_cell.length_b   1.000
_cell.length_c   1.000
_cell.angle_alpha   90.00
_cell.angle_beta   90.00
_cell.angle_gamma   90.00
#
_symmetry.space_group_name_H-M   'P 1'
#
loop_
_entity.id
_entity.type
_entity.pdbx_description
1 polymer ?
#
loop_
_entity_poly.entity_id
_entity_poly.type
_entity_poly.pdbx_seq_one_letter_code
_entity_poly.pdbx_strand_id
1 'polypeptide(L)'
;QSAPSKDPWSRIVEICRSDPKAASYCDPSTKATPLHEACRRVDRKVEGGKGSATDAVRALIQAFPEAVSHTDSQGCIPLHYAVSPSLSALSEKPKWLERKKIIEVLIPADYDVSIEYLSRNDIAYDGGGMTALYNAIECLPDDFTMPGPSLEFVRVIHEANPDMVTVRNASDGDRPLALLYRRFTRQFDLSEKFFPGDNSRPEVVAHRKAFKIAAGNTWNNILLLLRPTPDQAEEGDAAQQQPKTWRILHKAAQIE
;
A
#
# COMPACT_ATOMS: atom_id res chain seq x y z
N GLN A 1 -20.47 -27.62 24.35
CA GLN A 1 -20.33 -26.16 24.52
C GLN A 1 -19.25 -25.70 23.55
N SER A 2 -19.60 -25.11 22.40
CA SER A 2 -18.58 -24.51 21.53
C SER A 2 -18.14 -23.20 22.17
N ALA A 3 -16.87 -23.09 22.54
CA ALA A 3 -16.31 -21.81 22.93
C ALA A 3 -16.60 -20.79 21.83
N PRO A 4 -17.02 -19.55 22.13
CA PRO A 4 -17.17 -18.55 21.09
C PRO A 4 -15.79 -18.38 20.46
N SER A 5 -15.69 -18.67 19.16
CA SER A 5 -14.55 -18.33 18.32
C SER A 5 -14.36 -16.81 18.42
N LYS A 6 -13.63 -16.37 19.44
CA LYS A 6 -13.35 -14.96 19.68
C LYS A 6 -12.46 -14.51 18.53
N ASP A 7 -12.95 -13.50 17.83
CA ASP A 7 -12.20 -12.72 16.86
C ASP A 7 -10.73 -12.52 17.30
N PRO A 8 -9.75 -12.97 16.50
CA PRO A 8 -8.34 -12.90 16.86
C PRO A 8 -7.87 -11.48 17.15
N TRP A 9 -8.39 -10.47 16.43
CA TRP A 9 -8.01 -9.08 16.64
C TRP A 9 -8.45 -8.57 18.01
N SER A 10 -9.72 -8.80 18.37
CA SER A 10 -10.23 -8.47 19.71
C SER A 10 -9.46 -9.21 20.81
N ARG A 11 -9.04 -10.46 20.56
CA ARG A 11 -8.26 -11.25 21.51
C ARG A 11 -6.86 -10.67 21.72
N ILE A 12 -6.19 -10.19 20.68
CA ILE A 12 -4.90 -9.50 20.79
C ILE A 12 -5.04 -8.25 21.69
N VAL A 13 -6.07 -7.44 21.45
CA VAL A 13 -6.34 -6.24 22.27
C VAL A 13 -6.59 -6.61 23.74
N GLU A 14 -7.37 -7.67 24.00
CA GLU A 14 -7.62 -8.17 25.35
C GLU A 14 -6.31 -8.60 26.04
N ILE A 15 -5.47 -9.38 25.33
CA ILE A 15 -4.18 -9.86 25.85
C ILE A 15 -3.25 -8.68 26.16
N CYS A 16 -3.10 -7.71 25.25
CA CYS A 16 -2.24 -6.55 25.48
C CYS A 16 -2.67 -5.72 26.70
N ARG A 17 -3.98 -5.68 27.00
CA ARG A 17 -4.51 -5.01 28.19
C ARG A 17 -4.27 -5.80 29.48
N SER A 18 -4.40 -7.12 29.45
CA SER A 18 -4.25 -7.97 30.63
C SER A 18 -2.80 -8.35 30.93
N ASP A 19 -1.99 -8.50 29.89
CA ASP A 19 -0.58 -8.91 29.93
C ASP A 19 0.21 -8.23 28.79
N PRO A 20 0.63 -6.96 28.99
CA PRO A 20 1.42 -6.23 27.99
C PRO A 20 2.73 -6.93 27.60
N LYS A 21 3.32 -7.73 28.49
CA LYS A 21 4.58 -8.45 28.22
C LYS A 21 4.44 -9.49 27.11
N ALA A 22 3.22 -9.97 26.84
CA ALA A 22 2.99 -10.86 25.71
C ALA A 22 3.32 -10.19 24.37
N ALA A 23 3.23 -8.86 24.27
CA ALA A 23 3.56 -8.12 23.05
C ALA A 23 5.06 -8.14 22.73
N SER A 24 5.93 -8.36 23.73
CA SER A 24 7.39 -8.45 23.54
C SER A 24 7.90 -9.84 23.20
N TYR A 25 7.00 -10.82 23.03
CA TYR A 25 7.38 -12.13 22.51
C TYR A 25 8.13 -11.99 21.18
N CYS A 26 9.20 -12.76 21.02
CA CYS A 26 9.98 -12.82 19.79
C CYS A 26 10.09 -14.29 19.41
N ASP A 27 9.60 -14.64 18.23
CA ASP A 27 9.65 -16.02 17.75
C ASP A 27 11.11 -16.49 17.61
N PRO A 28 11.53 -17.60 18.25
CA PRO A 28 12.94 -18.00 18.27
C PRO A 28 13.55 -18.26 16.89
N SER A 29 12.74 -18.74 15.95
CA SER A 29 13.12 -19.12 14.59
C SER A 29 13.14 -17.90 13.68
N THR A 30 11.99 -17.24 13.56
CA THR A 30 11.77 -16.18 12.58
C THR A 30 12.19 -14.81 13.10
N LYS A 31 12.45 -14.66 14.40
CA LYS A 31 12.65 -13.39 15.11
C LYS A 31 11.47 -12.42 15.01
N ALA A 32 10.34 -12.85 14.46
CA ALA A 32 9.16 -12.03 14.32
C ALA A 32 8.49 -11.78 15.67
N THR A 33 8.14 -10.52 15.93
CA THR A 33 7.28 -10.13 17.06
C THR A 33 5.80 -10.30 16.70
N PRO A 34 4.88 -10.30 17.67
CA PRO A 34 3.44 -10.23 17.41
C PRO A 34 3.02 -9.09 16.46
N LEU A 35 3.74 -7.97 16.48
CA LEU A 35 3.45 -6.82 15.62
C LEU A 35 3.74 -7.12 14.13
N HIS A 36 4.85 -7.82 13.82
CA HIS A 36 5.12 -8.30 12.47
C HIS A 36 3.97 -9.15 11.95
N GLU A 37 3.51 -10.06 12.81
CA GLU A 37 2.51 -11.04 12.41
C GLU A 37 1.11 -10.43 12.26
N ALA A 38 0.78 -9.43 13.08
CA ALA A 38 -0.42 -8.63 12.91
C ALA A 38 -0.41 -7.91 11.55
N CYS A 39 0.71 -7.27 11.18
CA CYS A 39 0.86 -6.57 9.90
C CYS A 39 0.86 -7.52 8.69
N ARG A 40 1.42 -8.72 8.84
CA ARG A 40 1.44 -9.76 7.81
C ARG A 40 0.04 -10.35 7.54
N ARG A 41 -0.81 -10.43 8.56
CA ARG A 41 -2.12 -11.12 8.49
C ARG A 41 -3.33 -10.22 8.31
N VAL A 42 -3.15 -8.92 8.05
CA VAL A 42 -4.23 -7.93 7.87
C VAL A 42 -5.31 -8.42 6.90
N ASP A 43 -4.89 -9.04 5.80
CA ASP A 43 -5.79 -9.44 4.73
C ASP A 43 -6.56 -10.73 5.01
N ARG A 44 -6.18 -11.53 6.03
CA ARG A 44 -6.88 -12.80 6.32
C ARG A 44 -8.35 -12.56 6.64
N LYS A 45 -9.23 -13.38 6.07
CA LYS A 45 -10.64 -13.44 6.46
C LYS A 45 -10.76 -13.92 7.89
N VAL A 46 -11.56 -13.17 8.64
CA VAL A 46 -11.95 -13.49 10.01
C VAL A 46 -13.47 -13.57 10.02
N GLU A 47 -14.01 -14.72 10.39
CA GLU A 47 -15.45 -14.94 10.42
C GLU A 47 -16.05 -14.44 11.73
N GLY A 48 -17.14 -13.65 11.64
CA GLY A 48 -17.93 -13.22 12.80
C GLY A 48 -17.23 -12.23 13.76
N GLY A 49 -16.08 -11.68 13.39
CA GLY A 49 -15.31 -10.78 14.25
C GLY A 49 -15.67 -9.30 14.10
N LYS A 50 -15.65 -8.58 15.23
CA LYS A 50 -15.83 -7.11 15.27
C LYS A 50 -14.51 -6.35 15.42
N GLY A 51 -13.41 -7.01 15.75
CA GLY A 51 -12.13 -6.35 15.97
C GLY A 51 -11.44 -6.00 14.66
N SER A 52 -10.71 -4.89 14.71
CA SER A 52 -9.93 -4.35 13.61
C SER A 52 -8.46 -4.73 13.78
N ALA A 53 -7.78 -5.06 12.67
CA ALA A 53 -6.34 -5.27 12.67
C ALA A 53 -5.61 -4.00 13.12
N THR A 54 -6.12 -2.83 12.74
CA THR A 54 -5.61 -1.53 13.19
C THR A 54 -5.65 -1.40 14.72
N ASP A 55 -6.74 -1.80 15.37
CA ASP A 55 -6.85 -1.73 16.84
C ASP A 55 -5.87 -2.67 17.54
N ALA A 56 -5.69 -3.88 16.99
CA ALA A 56 -4.70 -4.83 17.48
C ALA A 56 -3.26 -4.31 17.32
N VAL A 57 -2.94 -3.69 16.17
CA VAL A 57 -1.65 -3.04 15.93
C VAL A 57 -1.40 -1.91 16.93
N ARG A 58 -2.39 -1.03 17.16
CA ARG A 58 -2.27 0.04 18.17
C ARG A 58 -2.02 -0.53 19.58
N ALA A 59 -2.76 -1.57 19.96
CA ALA A 59 -2.60 -2.20 21.27
C ALA A 59 -1.21 -2.84 21.44
N LEU A 60 -0.67 -3.47 20.39
CA LEU A 60 0.66 -4.06 20.39
C LEU A 60 1.76 -2.99 20.53
N ILE A 61 1.65 -1.88 19.79
CA ILE A 61 2.58 -0.75 19.88
C ILE A 61 2.52 -0.10 21.26
N GLN A 62 1.32 0.06 21.83
CA GLN A 62 1.16 0.60 23.20
C GLN A 62 1.77 -0.31 24.26
N ALA A 63 1.68 -1.63 24.08
CA ALA A 63 2.22 -2.61 25.02
C ALA A 63 3.73 -2.81 24.90
N PHE A 64 4.29 -2.70 23.70
CA PHE A 64 5.73 -2.82 23.42
C PHE A 64 6.14 -1.94 22.23
N PRO A 65 6.42 -0.64 22.46
CA PRO A 65 6.72 0.33 21.40
C PRO A 65 7.92 -0.06 20.54
N GLU A 66 8.97 -0.64 21.13
CA GLU A 66 10.21 -1.02 20.45
C GLU A 66 10.01 -2.10 19.37
N ALA A 67 8.84 -2.75 19.34
CA ALA A 67 8.49 -3.70 18.29
C ALA A 67 8.44 -3.08 16.89
N VAL A 68 8.18 -1.76 16.77
CA VAL A 68 8.05 -1.07 15.47
C VAL A 68 9.36 -1.04 14.68
N SER A 69 10.49 -1.06 15.39
CA SER A 69 11.84 -0.99 14.85
C SER A 69 12.56 -2.35 14.90
N HIS A 70 11.94 -3.35 15.52
CA HIS A 70 12.51 -4.69 15.64
C HIS A 70 12.53 -5.35 14.25
N THR A 71 13.68 -5.84 13.83
CA THR A 71 13.83 -6.60 12.57
C THR A 71 13.65 -8.10 12.78
N ASP A 72 12.87 -8.75 11.94
CA ASP A 72 12.81 -10.21 11.91
C ASP A 72 14.08 -10.84 11.27
N SER A 73 14.08 -12.17 11.11
CA SER A 73 15.20 -12.93 10.53
C SER A 73 15.52 -12.58 9.07
N GLN A 74 14.62 -11.87 8.38
CA GLN A 74 14.82 -11.37 7.02
C GLN A 74 15.27 -9.91 7.02
N GLY A 75 15.47 -9.30 8.19
CA GLY A 75 15.78 -7.87 8.31
C GLY A 75 14.56 -6.97 8.10
N CYS A 76 13.35 -7.52 8.07
CA CYS A 76 12.13 -6.74 7.87
C CYS A 76 11.58 -6.23 9.20
N ILE A 77 11.27 -4.94 9.28
CA ILE A 77 10.43 -4.36 10.34
C ILE A 77 8.93 -4.54 10.02
N PRO A 78 7.99 -4.38 10.97
CA PRO A 78 6.56 -4.55 10.72
C PRO A 78 5.99 -3.72 9.55
N LEU A 79 6.53 -2.51 9.32
CA LEU A 79 6.10 -1.64 8.21
C LEU A 79 6.29 -2.29 6.83
N HIS A 80 7.31 -3.15 6.65
CA HIS A 80 7.52 -3.88 5.39
C HIS A 80 6.26 -4.68 5.02
N TYR A 81 5.69 -5.38 6.00
CA TYR A 81 4.51 -6.22 5.81
C TYR A 81 3.22 -5.43 5.65
N ALA A 82 3.15 -4.20 6.16
CA ALA A 82 2.01 -3.30 5.98
C ALA A 82 1.98 -2.70 4.56
N VAL A 83 3.15 -2.35 4.02
CA VAL A 83 3.32 -1.79 2.66
C VAL A 83 3.29 -2.88 1.58
N SER A 84 3.83 -4.06 1.87
CA SER A 84 4.02 -5.11 0.87
C SER A 84 3.13 -6.32 1.21
N PRO A 85 1.88 -6.37 0.73
CA PRO A 85 1.05 -7.56 0.92
C PRO A 85 1.73 -8.76 0.28
N SER A 86 1.79 -9.88 1.01
CA SER A 86 2.28 -11.14 0.46
C SER A 86 1.24 -11.68 -0.52
N LEU A 87 1.36 -11.33 -1.81
CA LEU A 87 0.42 -11.75 -2.85
C LEU A 87 0.46 -13.27 -3.12
N SER A 88 1.58 -13.93 -2.83
CA SER A 88 1.74 -15.38 -3.03
C SER A 88 0.87 -16.23 -2.09
N ALA A 89 0.38 -15.67 -0.98
CA ALA A 89 -0.44 -16.36 0.00
C ALA A 89 -1.94 -16.00 -0.07
N LEU A 90 -2.33 -15.11 -0.98
CA LEU A 90 -3.67 -14.52 -0.98
C LEU A 90 -4.58 -15.20 -2.01
N SER A 91 -5.55 -15.97 -1.50
CA SER A 91 -6.81 -16.23 -2.22
C SER A 91 -7.77 -15.02 -2.12
N GLU A 92 -7.45 -14.03 -1.30
CA GLU A 92 -8.33 -12.94 -0.90
C GLU A 92 -7.78 -11.57 -1.34
N LYS A 93 -8.69 -10.65 -1.70
CA LYS A 93 -8.31 -9.30 -2.13
C LYS A 93 -7.73 -8.52 -0.94
N PRO A 94 -6.59 -7.82 -1.10
CA PRO A 94 -6.02 -7.04 -0.01
C PRO A 94 -6.97 -5.96 0.52
N LYS A 95 -6.94 -5.72 1.83
CA LYS A 95 -7.74 -4.72 2.53
C LYS A 95 -7.00 -3.39 2.58
N TRP A 96 -6.90 -2.73 1.42
CA TRP A 96 -6.10 -1.51 1.22
C TRP A 96 -6.35 -0.39 2.24
N LEU A 97 -7.61 -0.13 2.60
CA LEU A 97 -7.93 0.89 3.61
C LEU A 97 -7.48 0.50 5.03
N GLU A 98 -7.49 -0.79 5.35
CA GLU A 98 -7.01 -1.26 6.65
C GLU A 98 -5.48 -1.20 6.71
N ARG A 99 -4.80 -1.57 5.61
CA ARG A 99 -3.34 -1.38 5.46
C ARG A 99 -2.94 0.08 5.56
N LYS A 100 -3.69 0.98 4.91
CA LYS A 100 -3.50 2.43 5.02
C LYS A 100 -3.51 2.87 6.47
N LYS A 101 -4.55 2.51 7.24
CA LYS A 101 -4.64 2.86 8.66
C LYS A 101 -3.46 2.32 9.47
N ILE A 102 -3.00 1.10 9.19
CA ILE A 102 -1.85 0.52 9.88
C ILE A 102 -0.57 1.30 9.57
N ILE A 103 -0.37 1.71 8.32
CA ILE A 103 0.77 2.57 7.91
C ILE A 103 0.71 3.93 8.64
N GLU A 104 -0.48 4.54 8.72
CA GLU A 104 -0.71 5.80 9.49
C GLU A 104 -0.39 5.65 10.98
N VAL A 105 -0.37 4.42 11.52
CA VAL A 105 0.06 4.15 12.90
C VAL A 105 1.55 3.89 13.00
N LEU A 106 2.10 3.07 12.10
CA LEU A 106 3.49 2.61 12.17
C LEU A 106 4.49 3.72 11.89
N ILE A 107 4.24 4.54 10.86
CA ILE A 107 5.16 5.61 10.46
C ILE A 107 5.44 6.58 11.61
N PRO A 108 4.43 7.19 12.27
CA PRO A 108 4.72 8.11 13.38
C PRO A 108 5.18 7.41 14.66
N ALA A 109 5.02 6.09 14.79
CA ALA A 109 5.49 5.36 15.98
C ALA A 109 7.02 5.24 16.02
N ASP A 110 7.67 5.17 14.86
CA ASP A 110 9.11 5.37 14.69
C ASP A 110 9.37 5.94 13.29
N TYR A 111 9.44 7.26 13.22
CA TYR A 111 9.57 7.99 11.96
C TYR A 111 10.90 7.73 11.29
N ASP A 112 12.00 7.78 12.04
CA ASP A 112 13.36 7.68 11.49
C ASP A 112 13.58 6.32 10.83
N VAL A 113 13.21 5.23 11.52
CA VAL A 113 13.33 3.87 10.98
C VAL A 113 12.36 3.63 9.81
N SER A 114 11.18 4.25 9.87
CA SER A 114 10.22 4.19 8.76
C SER A 114 10.74 4.89 7.51
N ILE A 115 11.33 6.08 7.64
CA ILE A 115 11.92 6.82 6.52
C ILE A 115 13.17 6.12 6.00
N GLU A 116 13.99 5.54 6.87
CA GLU A 116 15.12 4.70 6.45
C GLU A 116 14.62 3.57 5.54
N TYR A 117 13.61 2.80 5.97
CA TYR A 117 12.99 1.77 5.15
C TYR A 117 12.42 2.33 3.83
N LEU A 118 11.63 3.39 3.86
CA LEU A 118 10.99 3.95 2.66
C LEU A 118 12.02 4.53 1.67
N SER A 119 13.20 4.93 2.14
CA SER A 119 14.27 5.47 1.29
C SER A 119 15.11 4.38 0.60
N ARG A 120 14.91 3.11 0.96
CA ARG A 120 15.63 1.98 0.37
C ARG A 120 15.21 1.71 -1.07
N ASN A 121 16.17 1.27 -1.88
CA ASN A 121 15.97 0.79 -3.25
C ASN A 121 16.56 -0.63 -3.45
N ASP A 122 16.80 -1.33 -2.34
CA ASP A 122 17.37 -2.67 -2.27
C ASP A 122 16.37 -3.66 -1.61
N ILE A 123 15.08 -3.30 -1.54
CA ILE A 123 14.07 -4.16 -0.95
C ILE A 123 13.90 -5.37 -1.88
N ALA A 124 14.42 -6.51 -1.45
CA ALA A 124 14.42 -7.74 -2.23
C ALA A 124 13.10 -8.49 -2.07
N TYR A 125 12.32 -8.55 -3.15
CA TYR A 125 11.41 -9.64 -3.46
C TYR A 125 11.99 -10.30 -4.71
N ASP A 126 12.14 -11.62 -4.73
CA ASP A 126 12.58 -12.44 -5.90
C ASP A 126 13.92 -12.16 -6.62
N GLY A 127 14.77 -11.26 -6.12
CA GLY A 127 16.14 -11.06 -6.61
C GLY A 127 16.40 -9.70 -7.27
N GLY A 128 15.41 -8.81 -7.25
CA GLY A 128 15.55 -7.39 -7.62
C GLY A 128 15.43 -6.45 -6.42
N GLY A 129 16.26 -5.41 -6.36
CA GLY A 129 16.12 -4.34 -5.38
C GLY A 129 15.17 -3.26 -5.89
N MET A 130 14.08 -2.98 -5.19
CA MET A 130 13.09 -1.97 -5.55
C MET A 130 12.80 -1.01 -4.39
N THR A 131 12.12 0.11 -4.67
CA THR A 131 11.60 0.99 -3.61
C THR A 131 10.30 0.46 -3.02
N ALA A 132 9.97 0.91 -1.80
CA ALA A 132 8.73 0.54 -1.12
C ALA A 132 7.49 0.97 -1.94
N LEU A 133 7.54 2.14 -2.57
CA LEU A 133 6.46 2.63 -3.43
C LEU A 133 6.31 1.80 -4.71
N TYR A 134 7.43 1.42 -5.35
CA TYR A 134 7.40 0.57 -6.53
C TYR A 134 6.71 -0.77 -6.21
N ASN A 135 7.14 -1.44 -5.14
CA ASN A 135 6.57 -2.70 -4.69
C ASN A 135 5.07 -2.58 -4.35
N ALA A 136 4.69 -1.50 -3.66
CA ALA A 136 3.29 -1.24 -3.31
C ALA A 136 2.40 -1.11 -4.56
N ILE A 137 2.87 -0.42 -5.60
CA ILE A 137 2.15 -0.22 -6.87
C ILE A 137 2.09 -1.50 -7.70
N GLU A 138 3.18 -2.25 -7.74
CA GLU A 138 3.23 -3.56 -8.40
C GLU A 138 2.17 -4.49 -7.82
N CYS A 139 2.00 -4.47 -6.49
CA CYS A 139 1.04 -5.31 -5.79
C CYS A 139 -0.44 -4.90 -5.96
N LEU A 140 -0.74 -3.74 -6.56
CA LEU A 140 -2.13 -3.30 -6.72
C LEU A 140 -2.89 -4.21 -7.70
N PRO A 141 -4.16 -4.56 -7.46
CA PRO A 141 -5.06 -5.11 -8.46
C PRO A 141 -5.68 -3.99 -9.29
N ASP A 142 -6.53 -4.37 -10.25
CA ASP A 142 -7.48 -3.44 -10.82
C ASP A 142 -8.52 -3.01 -9.78
N ASP A 143 -8.64 -1.71 -9.57
CA ASP A 143 -9.53 -1.12 -8.58
C ASP A 143 -10.87 -0.72 -9.21
N PHE A 144 -11.85 -1.61 -9.11
CA PHE A 144 -13.17 -1.42 -9.69
C PHE A 144 -14.16 -0.65 -8.80
N THR A 145 -13.70 -0.03 -7.71
CA THR A 145 -14.54 0.67 -6.74
C THR A 145 -14.42 2.19 -6.86
N MET A 146 -15.46 2.95 -6.46
CA MET A 146 -15.45 4.41 -6.55
C MET A 146 -15.96 5.04 -5.25
N PRO A 147 -15.14 5.83 -4.52
CA PRO A 147 -13.71 6.05 -4.76
C PRO A 147 -12.88 4.77 -4.51
N GLY A 148 -11.79 4.61 -5.26
CA GLY A 148 -10.93 3.42 -5.17
C GLY A 148 -9.98 3.44 -3.96
N PRO A 149 -9.92 2.39 -3.12
CA PRO A 149 -9.05 2.35 -1.95
C PRO A 149 -7.56 2.22 -2.28
N SER A 150 -7.21 1.89 -3.53
CA SER A 150 -5.81 1.89 -4.00
C SER A 150 -5.17 3.28 -3.87
N LEU A 151 -5.93 4.33 -4.20
CA LEU A 151 -5.45 5.71 -4.14
C LEU A 151 -5.03 6.10 -2.72
N GLU A 152 -5.86 5.80 -1.73
CA GLU A 152 -5.59 6.15 -0.33
C GLU A 152 -4.40 5.37 0.23
N PHE A 153 -4.23 4.12 -0.20
CA PHE A 153 -3.09 3.31 0.17
C PHE A 153 -1.77 3.83 -0.45
N VAL A 154 -1.75 4.18 -1.73
CA VAL A 154 -0.57 4.77 -2.37
C VAL A 154 -0.25 6.15 -1.78
N ARG A 155 -1.30 6.94 -1.47
CA ARG A 155 -1.18 8.26 -0.86
C ARG A 155 -0.37 8.22 0.44
N VAL A 156 -0.72 7.36 1.38
CA VAL A 156 -0.04 7.35 2.69
C VAL A 156 1.45 6.98 2.55
N ILE A 157 1.81 6.14 1.59
CA ILE A 157 3.21 5.76 1.32
C ILE A 157 3.96 6.92 0.64
N HIS A 158 3.34 7.52 -0.37
CA HIS A 158 3.95 8.63 -1.13
C HIS A 158 4.12 9.89 -0.29
N GLU A 159 3.13 10.26 0.52
CA GLU A 159 3.20 11.43 1.40
C GLU A 159 4.26 11.27 2.50
N ALA A 160 4.57 10.03 2.90
CA ALA A 160 5.64 9.76 3.86
C ALA A 160 7.04 9.93 3.28
N ASN A 161 7.27 9.55 2.02
CA ASN A 161 8.53 9.80 1.32
C ASN A 161 8.28 10.02 -0.20
N PRO A 162 8.12 11.28 -0.63
CA PRO A 162 7.79 11.61 -2.02
C PRO A 162 8.89 11.27 -3.04
N ASP A 163 10.14 11.23 -2.62
CA ASP A 163 11.30 11.11 -3.53
C ASP A 163 11.34 9.76 -4.25
N MET A 164 10.71 8.73 -3.66
CA MET A 164 10.58 7.39 -4.22
C MET A 164 10.03 7.37 -5.66
N VAL A 165 9.22 8.37 -6.05
CA VAL A 165 8.59 8.44 -7.40
C VAL A 165 9.63 8.50 -8.52
N THR A 166 10.77 9.13 -8.26
CA THR A 166 11.80 9.38 -9.28
C THR A 166 12.88 8.30 -9.32
N VAL A 167 12.94 7.47 -8.28
CA VAL A 167 13.92 6.40 -8.13
C VAL A 167 13.65 5.30 -9.14
N ARG A 168 14.69 4.92 -9.88
CA ARG A 168 14.65 3.77 -10.79
C ARG A 168 14.83 2.50 -9.98
N ASN A 169 13.97 1.53 -10.23
CA ASN A 169 14.07 0.18 -9.70
C ASN A 169 15.43 -0.42 -10.10
N ALA A 170 16.14 -1.04 -9.16
CA ALA A 170 17.50 -1.52 -9.40
C ALA A 170 17.53 -2.74 -10.33
N SER A 171 16.43 -3.51 -10.42
CA SER A 171 16.37 -4.72 -11.24
C SER A 171 16.20 -4.45 -12.73
N ASP A 172 15.29 -3.56 -13.11
CA ASP A 172 14.92 -3.30 -14.51
C ASP A 172 15.05 -1.83 -14.93
N GLY A 173 15.43 -0.93 -14.01
CA GLY A 173 15.55 0.51 -14.26
C GLY A 173 14.21 1.24 -14.38
N ASP A 174 13.10 0.54 -14.14
CA ASP A 174 11.74 1.03 -14.30
C ASP A 174 11.34 1.96 -13.14
N ARG A 175 10.24 2.70 -13.29
CA ARG A 175 9.79 3.68 -12.29
C ARG A 175 8.37 3.40 -11.82
N PRO A 176 8.00 3.79 -10.58
CA PRO A 176 6.62 3.71 -10.10
C PRO A 176 5.57 4.23 -11.10
N LEU A 177 5.89 5.33 -11.77
CA LEU A 177 4.98 5.98 -12.71
C LEU A 177 4.83 5.21 -14.04
N ALA A 178 5.89 4.51 -14.47
CA ALA A 178 5.85 3.68 -15.67
C ALA A 178 4.97 2.43 -15.45
N LEU A 179 5.02 1.81 -14.27
CA LEU A 179 4.09 0.74 -13.88
C LEU A 179 2.62 1.19 -13.96
N LEU A 180 2.32 2.35 -13.37
CA LEU A 180 0.96 2.91 -13.41
C LEU A 180 0.52 3.26 -14.83
N TYR A 181 1.41 3.80 -15.65
CA TYR A 181 1.09 4.12 -17.03
C TYR A 181 0.75 2.87 -17.85
N ARG A 182 1.57 1.81 -17.77
CA ARG A 182 1.27 0.53 -18.45
C ARG A 182 -0.05 -0.07 -17.95
N ARG A 183 -0.32 0.01 -16.65
CA ARG A 183 -1.59 -0.44 -16.05
C ARG A 183 -2.78 0.36 -16.59
N PHE A 184 -2.66 1.68 -16.65
CA PHE A 184 -3.69 2.58 -17.16
C PHE A 184 -4.03 2.27 -18.62
N THR A 185 -3.02 2.19 -19.50
CA THR A 185 -3.22 1.90 -20.92
C THR A 185 -3.96 0.58 -21.12
N ARG A 186 -3.52 -0.49 -20.43
CA ARG A 186 -4.21 -1.79 -20.48
C ARG A 186 -5.66 -1.70 -20.01
N GLN A 187 -5.94 -1.01 -18.91
CA GLN A 187 -7.31 -0.85 -18.40
C GLN A 187 -8.18 -0.03 -19.35
N PHE A 188 -7.63 1.04 -19.93
CA PHE A 188 -8.30 1.87 -20.91
C PHE A 188 -8.66 1.07 -22.17
N ASP A 189 -7.73 0.30 -22.71
CA ASP A 189 -7.95 -0.59 -23.86
C ASP A 189 -9.04 -1.63 -23.57
N LEU A 190 -9.03 -2.23 -22.37
CA LEU A 190 -10.08 -3.16 -21.94
C LEU A 190 -11.44 -2.46 -21.82
N SER A 191 -11.45 -1.19 -21.43
CA SER A 191 -12.67 -0.38 -21.34
C SER A 191 -13.29 -0.02 -22.70
N GLU A 192 -12.48 -0.01 -23.76
CA GLU A 192 -12.89 0.28 -25.14
C GLU A 192 -12.93 -0.98 -26.02
N LYS A 193 -12.68 -2.16 -25.44
CA LYS A 193 -12.67 -3.44 -26.14
C LYS A 193 -14.00 -3.68 -26.87
N PHE A 194 -13.91 -4.07 -28.14
CA PHE A 194 -15.04 -4.55 -28.92
C PHE A 194 -15.24 -6.05 -28.69
N PHE A 195 -16.48 -6.44 -28.42
CA PHE A 195 -16.87 -7.82 -28.24
C PHE A 195 -17.60 -8.34 -29.48
N PRO A 196 -17.47 -9.62 -29.84
CA PRO A 196 -18.26 -10.21 -30.92
C PRO A 196 -19.76 -10.10 -30.63
N GLY A 197 -20.54 -9.71 -31.65
CA GLY A 197 -21.99 -9.54 -31.56
C GLY A 197 -22.41 -8.16 -31.04
N ASP A 198 -23.57 -8.11 -30.39
CA ASP A 198 -24.15 -6.86 -29.89
C ASP A 198 -23.35 -6.31 -28.69
N ASN A 199 -22.83 -5.08 -28.82
CA ASN A 199 -22.05 -4.42 -27.77
C ASN A 199 -22.93 -3.63 -26.79
N SER A 200 -24.24 -3.59 -27.01
CA SER A 200 -25.20 -3.02 -26.07
C SER A 200 -25.64 -3.99 -24.96
N ARG A 201 -25.22 -5.26 -25.03
CA ARG A 201 -25.57 -6.28 -24.03
C ARG A 201 -25.10 -5.88 -22.62
N PRO A 202 -25.88 -6.17 -21.56
CA PRO A 202 -25.59 -5.72 -20.20
C PRO A 202 -24.19 -6.09 -19.68
N GLU A 203 -23.69 -7.28 -19.98
CA GLU A 203 -22.38 -7.75 -19.54
C GLU A 203 -21.22 -6.98 -20.20
N VAL A 204 -21.37 -6.56 -21.46
CA VAL A 204 -20.39 -5.73 -22.17
C VAL A 204 -20.36 -4.33 -21.57
N VAL A 205 -21.53 -3.73 -21.35
CA VAL A 205 -21.65 -2.41 -20.73
C VAL A 205 -21.07 -2.42 -19.31
N ALA A 206 -21.35 -3.47 -18.52
CA ALA A 206 -20.81 -3.64 -17.17
C ALA A 206 -19.28 -3.81 -17.19
N HIS A 207 -18.73 -4.60 -18.11
CA HIS A 207 -17.28 -4.75 -18.30
C HIS A 207 -16.61 -3.40 -18.58
N ARG A 208 -17.11 -2.67 -19.59
CA ARG A 208 -16.56 -1.37 -19.97
C ARG A 208 -16.63 -0.38 -18.81
N LYS A 209 -17.77 -0.32 -18.11
CA LYS A 209 -17.94 0.54 -16.92
C LYS A 209 -16.93 0.20 -15.84
N ALA A 210 -16.73 -1.08 -15.52
CA ALA A 210 -15.75 -1.51 -14.52
C ALA A 210 -14.34 -1.06 -14.89
N PHE A 211 -13.89 -1.33 -16.13
CA PHE A 211 -12.55 -0.93 -16.56
C PHE A 211 -12.36 0.58 -16.70
N LYS A 212 -13.42 1.35 -17.01
CA LYS A 212 -13.37 2.83 -16.92
C LYS A 212 -13.14 3.31 -15.49
N ILE A 213 -13.79 2.67 -14.51
CA ILE A 213 -13.56 2.97 -13.08
C ILE A 213 -12.12 2.64 -12.69
N ALA A 214 -11.62 1.46 -13.08
CA ALA A 214 -10.24 1.06 -12.80
C ALA A 214 -9.19 1.99 -13.44
N ALA A 215 -9.37 2.33 -14.72
CA ALA A 215 -8.52 3.29 -15.42
C ALA A 215 -8.54 4.66 -14.75
N GLY A 216 -9.72 5.15 -14.33
CA GLY A 216 -9.85 6.39 -13.58
C GLY A 216 -9.12 6.38 -12.23
N ASN A 217 -9.20 5.27 -11.48
CA ASN A 217 -8.48 5.12 -10.23
C ASN A 217 -6.96 5.06 -10.43
N THR A 218 -6.47 4.33 -11.44
CA THR A 218 -5.04 4.32 -11.80
C THR A 218 -4.56 5.72 -12.22
N TRP A 219 -5.37 6.44 -13.00
CA TRP A 219 -5.08 7.82 -13.39
C TRP A 219 -4.97 8.74 -12.17
N ASN A 220 -5.85 8.59 -11.17
CA ASN A 220 -5.75 9.36 -9.93
C ASN A 220 -4.45 9.07 -9.16
N ASN A 221 -3.95 7.83 -9.19
CA ASN A 221 -2.63 7.50 -8.64
C ASN A 221 -1.50 8.19 -9.43
N ILE A 222 -1.56 8.19 -10.78
CA ILE A 222 -0.60 8.92 -11.62
C ILE A 222 -0.59 10.41 -11.26
N LEU A 223 -1.78 11.01 -11.17
CA LEU A 223 -1.93 12.43 -10.81
C LEU A 223 -1.39 12.72 -9.41
N LEU A 224 -1.59 11.82 -8.45
CA LEU A 224 -1.04 11.93 -7.10
C LEU A 224 0.49 12.01 -7.14
N LEU A 225 1.16 11.08 -7.84
CA LEU A 225 2.63 11.02 -7.90
C LEU A 225 3.25 12.15 -8.72
N LEU A 226 2.48 12.79 -9.59
CA LEU A 226 2.93 13.94 -10.39
C LEU A 226 2.78 15.28 -9.66
N ARG A 227 2.16 15.30 -8.46
CA ARG A 227 2.07 16.54 -7.66
C ARG A 227 3.48 17.00 -7.27
N PRO A 228 3.78 18.31 -7.37
CA PRO A 228 5.03 18.84 -6.85
C PRO A 228 5.10 18.61 -5.34
N THR A 229 6.29 18.30 -4.83
CA THR A 229 6.56 18.29 -3.39
C THR A 229 6.45 19.71 -2.83
N PRO A 230 6.21 19.89 -1.52
CA PRO A 230 6.19 21.21 -0.89
C PRO A 230 7.43 22.06 -1.23
N ASP A 231 8.61 21.48 -1.20
CA ASP A 231 9.87 22.16 -1.56
C ASP A 231 9.88 22.65 -3.03
N GLN A 232 9.30 21.87 -3.95
CA GLN A 232 9.14 22.24 -5.36
C GLN A 232 8.01 23.27 -5.59
N ALA A 233 7.08 23.39 -4.64
CA ALA A 233 6.02 24.40 -4.68
C ALA A 233 6.54 25.75 -4.19
N GLU A 234 7.38 25.77 -3.16
CA GLU A 234 7.97 26.98 -2.58
C GLU A 234 9.00 27.65 -3.50
N GLU A 235 9.83 26.88 -4.24
CA GLU A 235 10.71 27.43 -5.29
C GLU A 235 9.94 28.07 -6.46
N GLY A 236 8.65 27.78 -6.60
CA GLY A 236 7.78 28.29 -7.65
C GLY A 236 7.01 29.57 -7.32
N ASP A 237 6.99 30.00 -6.06
CA ASP A 237 6.04 31.01 -5.57
C ASP A 237 6.48 32.47 -5.78
N ALA A 238 7.63 32.71 -6.42
CA ALA A 238 8.01 34.04 -6.88
C ALA A 238 7.36 34.44 -8.23
N ALA A 239 6.68 33.53 -8.94
CA ALA A 239 6.01 33.89 -10.20
C ALA A 239 4.80 33.00 -10.55
N GLN A 240 3.63 33.57 -10.28
CA GLN A 240 2.32 33.33 -10.93
C GLN A 240 1.55 32.06 -10.51
N GLN A 241 0.48 32.31 -9.75
CA GLN A 241 -0.64 31.44 -9.42
C GLN A 241 -1.42 31.00 -10.67
N GLN A 242 -0.99 29.89 -11.28
CA GLN A 242 -1.89 28.91 -11.90
C GLN A 242 -1.27 27.50 -11.75
N PRO A 243 -2.05 26.46 -11.43
CA PRO A 243 -1.55 25.09 -11.42
C PRO A 243 -1.14 24.73 -12.85
N LYS A 244 0.18 24.60 -13.08
CA LYS A 244 0.75 24.33 -14.41
C LYS A 244 0.47 22.87 -14.80
N THR A 245 -0.76 22.59 -15.26
CA THR A 245 -1.20 21.32 -15.88
C THR A 245 -0.21 20.84 -16.95
N TRP A 246 0.48 21.76 -17.62
CA TRP A 246 1.52 21.43 -18.61
C TRP A 246 2.79 20.80 -18.00
N ARG A 247 3.17 21.11 -16.75
CA ARG A 247 4.33 20.47 -16.09
C ARG A 247 4.05 19.00 -15.77
N ILE A 248 2.79 18.70 -15.41
CA ILE A 248 2.29 17.33 -15.23
C ILE A 248 2.33 16.59 -16.58
N LEU A 249 1.84 17.22 -17.65
CA LEU A 249 1.90 16.66 -19.01
C LEU A 249 3.34 16.47 -19.53
N HIS A 250 4.25 17.41 -19.23
CA HIS A 250 5.65 17.33 -19.65
C HIS A 250 6.42 16.25 -18.88
N LYS A 251 6.19 16.10 -17.57
CA LYS A 251 6.73 14.97 -16.79
C LYS A 251 6.15 13.64 -17.28
N ALA A 252 4.87 13.60 -17.63
CA ALA A 252 4.22 12.42 -18.19
C ALA A 252 4.82 12.01 -19.56
N ALA A 253 5.18 12.98 -20.41
CA ALA A 253 5.81 12.74 -21.70
C ALA A 253 7.28 12.26 -21.61
N GLN A 254 7.94 12.44 -20.46
CA GLN A 254 9.33 11.99 -20.21
C GLN A 254 9.43 10.55 -19.65
N ILE A 255 8.31 9.82 -19.61
CA ILE A 255 8.22 8.43 -19.11
C ILE A 255 8.38 7.41 -20.25
N GLU A 256 8.44 7.87 -21.51
CA GLU A 256 8.94 7.08 -22.64
C GLU A 256 10.48 6.92 -22.59
#